data_AF-A0A2N1P3E7-F1
#
_entry.id   AF-A0A2N1P3E7-F1
#
_cell.length_a   1.000
_cell.length_b   1.000
_cell.length_c   1.000
_cell.angle_alpha   90.00
_cell.angle_beta   90.00
_cell.angle_gamma   90.00
#
_symmetry.space_group_name_H-M   'P 1'
#
loop_
_entity.id
_entity.type
_entity.pdbx_description
1 polymer ?
#
loop_
_entity_poly.entity_id
_entity_poly.type
_entity_poly.pdbx_seq_one_letter_code
_entity_poly.pdbx_strand_id
1 'polypeptide(L)'
;MNLFIGLLNNAIEKDHDRISYLMLKAEIIAEIELFYMLPYQRRKNDWFPEVMYYHASLDDTQKEVKKMMKRTEWNQINTFLNLKKDLLKKINIQLDQIMEYK
;
A
#
# COMPACT_ATOMS: atom_id res chain seq x y z
N MET A 1 -8.05 -20.63 11.91
CA MET A 1 -7.78 -19.46 11.04
C MET A 1 -8.82 -19.24 9.96
N ASN A 2 -9.34 -20.27 9.29
CA ASN A 2 -10.31 -20.10 8.18
C ASN A 2 -11.62 -19.37 8.57
N LEU A 3 -12.10 -19.53 9.80
CA LEU A 3 -13.30 -18.84 10.28
C LEU A 3 -13.08 -17.33 10.45
N PHE A 4 -11.91 -16.94 10.99
CA PHE A 4 -11.54 -15.53 11.17
C PHE A 4 -11.36 -14.83 9.83
N ILE A 5 -10.71 -15.49 8.88
CA ILE A 5 -10.55 -14.99 7.51
C ILE A 5 -11.91 -14.82 6.83
N GLY A 6 -12.84 -15.77 7.02
CA GLY A 6 -14.19 -15.68 6.47
C GLY A 6 -15.04 -14.53 7.05
N LEU A 7 -15.01 -14.35 8.37
CA LEU A 7 -15.70 -13.25 9.04
C LEU A 7 -15.12 -11.88 8.65
N LEU A 8 -13.80 -11.81 8.54
CA LEU A 8 -13.11 -10.62 8.09
C LEU A 8 -13.51 -10.25 6.66
N ASN A 9 -13.51 -11.23 5.75
CA ASN A 9 -13.87 -10.97 4.36
C ASN A 9 -15.31 -10.43 4.23
N ASN A 10 -16.25 -10.97 5.00
CA ASN A 10 -17.63 -10.49 5.04
C ASN A 10 -17.77 -9.07 5.62
N ALA A 11 -17.01 -8.76 6.68
CA ALA A 11 -17.04 -7.43 7.29
C ALA A 11 -16.50 -6.36 6.34
N ILE A 12 -15.43 -6.68 5.59
CA ILE A 12 -14.82 -5.74 4.65
C ILE A 12 -15.63 -5.59 3.35
N GLU A 13 -16.30 -6.65 2.88
CA GLU A 13 -17.16 -6.57 1.68
C GLU A 13 -18.32 -5.58 1.84
N LYS A 14 -18.78 -5.33 3.08
CA LYS A 14 -19.88 -4.43 3.38
C LYS A 14 -19.59 -2.95 3.11
N ASP A 15 -18.32 -2.51 3.20
CA ASP A 15 -17.93 -1.09 3.06
C ASP A 15 -17.50 -0.69 1.64
N HIS A 16 -17.46 -1.63 0.69
CA HIS A 16 -17.30 -1.43 -0.78
C HIS A 16 -16.15 -0.52 -1.27
N ASP A 17 -15.26 -0.04 -0.41
CA ASP A 17 -14.06 0.67 -0.81
C ASP A 17 -12.86 -0.29 -0.86
N ARG A 18 -12.42 -0.58 -2.09
CA ARG A 18 -11.30 -1.48 -2.36
C ARG A 18 -9.99 -0.99 -1.71
N ILE A 19 -9.83 0.31 -1.52
CA ILE A 19 -8.66 0.89 -0.85
C ILE A 19 -8.72 0.58 0.65
N SER A 20 -9.85 0.89 1.30
CA SER A 20 -10.10 0.54 2.70
C SER A 20 -9.95 -0.97 2.95
N TYR A 21 -10.39 -1.82 2.01
CA TYR A 21 -10.20 -3.27 2.08
C TYR A 21 -8.72 -3.66 2.17
N LEU A 22 -7.87 -3.07 1.32
CA LEU A 22 -6.45 -3.40 1.29
C LEU A 22 -5.72 -2.87 2.51
N MET A 23 -6.12 -1.68 2.99
CA MET A 23 -5.54 -1.09 4.18
C MET A 23 -5.85 -1.94 5.43
N LEU A 24 -7.12 -2.31 5.63
CA LEU A 24 -7.53 -3.21 6.71
C LEU A 24 -6.84 -4.57 6.62
N LYS A 25 -6.72 -5.13 5.41
CA LYS A 25 -6.03 -6.41 5.20
C LYS A 25 -4.54 -6.32 5.56
N ALA A 26 -3.86 -5.23 5.24
CA ALA A 26 -2.46 -5.01 5.58
C ALA A 26 -2.27 -4.83 7.09
N GLU A 27 -3.14 -4.05 7.73
CA GLU A 27 -3.13 -3.82 9.18
C GLU A 27 -3.29 -5.12 9.97
N ILE A 28 -4.29 -5.92 9.62
CA ILE A 28 -4.55 -7.21 10.28
C ILE A 28 -3.41 -8.20 10.08
N ILE A 29 -2.79 -8.21 8.89
CA ILE A 29 -1.62 -9.07 8.64
C ILE A 29 -0.45 -8.65 9.54
N ALA A 30 -0.19 -7.35 9.69
CA ALA A 30 0.86 -6.85 10.58
C ALA A 30 0.58 -7.17 12.06
N GLU A 31 -0.68 -7.06 12.51
CA GLU A 31 -1.08 -7.45 13.86
C GLU A 31 -0.89 -8.95 14.13
N ILE A 32 -1.26 -9.80 13.16
CA ILE A 32 -1.06 -11.25 13.29
C ILE A 32 0.45 -11.57 13.38
N GLU A 33 1.26 -10.94 12.55
CA GLU A 33 2.72 -11.13 12.57
C GLU A 33 3.33 -10.70 13.92
N LEU A 34 2.90 -9.56 14.46
CA LEU A 34 3.45 -9.00 15.67
C LEU A 34 3.00 -9.74 16.94
N PHE A 35 1.71 -10.09 17.03
CA PHE A 35 1.11 -10.56 18.29
C PHE A 35 0.78 -12.06 18.32
N TYR A 36 0.58 -12.69 17.16
CA TYR A 36 0.02 -14.05 17.11
C TYR A 36 0.98 -15.10 16.54
N MET A 37 2.21 -14.71 16.15
CA MET A 37 3.21 -15.62 15.55
C MET A 37 4.38 -15.94 16.48
N LEU A 38 4.65 -17.23 16.66
CA LEU A 38 5.82 -17.72 17.38
C LEU A 38 7.12 -17.45 16.61
N PRO A 39 8.28 -17.31 17.30
CA PRO A 39 9.55 -16.98 16.64
C PRO A 39 9.94 -17.92 15.50
N TYR A 40 9.58 -19.20 15.58
CA TYR A 40 9.88 -20.16 14.51
C TYR A 40 8.94 -20.04 13.31
N GLN A 41 7.71 -19.54 13.50
CA GLN A 41 6.77 -19.32 12.41
C GLN A 41 7.15 -18.06 11.63
N ARG A 42 7.65 -17.01 12.30
CA ARG A 42 8.18 -15.79 11.63
C ARG A 42 9.40 -16.05 10.75
N ARG A 43 10.17 -17.11 11.03
CA ARG A 43 11.31 -17.54 10.20
C ARG A 43 10.90 -18.35 8.97
N LYS A 44 9.61 -18.70 8.82
CA LYS A 44 9.11 -19.37 7.62
C LYS A 44 8.70 -18.32 6.60
N ASN A 45 9.53 -18.14 5.58
CA ASN A 45 9.28 -17.19 4.48
C ASN A 45 7.95 -17.45 3.73
N ASP A 46 7.42 -18.68 3.81
CA ASP A 46 6.20 -19.06 3.09
C ASP A 46 4.90 -18.72 3.85
N TRP A 47 4.98 -18.30 5.12
CA TRP A 47 3.80 -18.09 5.97
C TRP A 47 3.13 -16.73 5.75
N PHE A 48 3.90 -15.71 5.37
CA PHE A 48 3.39 -14.38 5.09
C PHE A 48 3.88 -13.90 3.73
N PRO A 49 3.01 -13.24 2.94
CA PRO A 49 3.43 -12.65 1.68
C PRO A 49 4.41 -11.52 1.96
N GLU A 50 5.62 -11.63 1.41
CA GLU A 50 6.60 -10.55 1.44
C GLU A 50 6.13 -9.34 0.62
N VAL A 51 5.33 -9.58 -0.43
CA VAL A 51 4.79 -8.55 -1.32
C VAL A 51 3.30 -8.79 -1.57
N MET A 52 2.48 -7.75 -1.41
CA MET A 52 1.07 -7.77 -1.83
C MET A 52 0.92 -7.16 -3.22
N TYR A 53 0.42 -7.94 -4.17
CA TYR A 53 0.12 -7.45 -5.51
C TYR A 53 -1.23 -6.72 -5.52
N TYR A 54 -1.22 -5.47 -5.98
CA TYR A 54 -2.43 -4.70 -6.24
C TYR A 54 -2.45 -4.21 -7.68
N HIS A 55 -3.62 -4.29 -8.30
CA HIS A 55 -3.86 -3.74 -9.61
C HIS A 55 -4.44 -2.33 -9.48
N ALA A 56 -3.66 -1.33 -9.86
CA ALA A 56 -4.10 0.05 -10.04
C ALA A 56 -4.06 0.40 -11.53
N SER A 57 -5.05 1.13 -12.03
CA SER A 57 -4.98 1.65 -13.40
C SER A 57 -3.89 2.73 -13.48
N LEU A 58 -3.21 2.81 -14.62
CA LEU A 58 -2.17 3.83 -14.83
C LEU A 58 -2.75 5.24 -14.69
N ASP A 59 -3.93 5.48 -15.27
CA ASP A 59 -4.60 6.78 -15.26
C ASP A 59 -5.00 7.22 -13.85
N ASP A 60 -5.58 6.32 -13.06
CA ASP A 60 -5.98 6.63 -11.69
C ASP A 60 -4.76 6.87 -10.80
N THR A 61 -3.69 6.08 -11.00
CA THR A 61 -2.42 6.27 -10.29
C THR A 61 -1.81 7.63 -10.58
N GLN A 62 -1.76 8.04 -11.86
CA GLN A 62 -1.24 9.36 -12.24
C GLN A 62 -2.08 10.50 -11.66
N LYS A 63 -3.41 10.39 -11.70
CA LYS A 63 -4.32 11.40 -11.14
C LYS A 63 -4.10 11.57 -9.63
N GLU A 64 -4.02 10.47 -8.90
CA GLU A 64 -3.85 10.55 -7.44
C GLU A 64 -2.47 11.07 -7.07
N VAL A 65 -1.39 10.66 -7.74
CA VAL A 65 -0.03 11.20 -7.51
C VAL A 65 -0.01 12.71 -7.76
N LYS A 66 -0.60 13.20 -8.85
CA LYS A 66 -0.70 14.64 -9.13
C LYS A 66 -1.52 15.38 -8.05
N LYS A 67 -2.59 14.77 -7.56
CA LYS A 67 -3.42 15.33 -6.48
C LYS A 67 -2.66 15.40 -5.14
N MET A 68 -1.91 14.37 -4.79
CA MET A 68 -1.03 14.35 -3.60
C MET A 68 0.11 15.36 -3.72
N MET A 69 0.68 15.56 -4.91
CA MET A 69 1.68 16.60 -5.16
C MET A 69 1.11 18.00 -4.92
N LYS A 70 -0.10 18.30 -5.42
CA LYS A 70 -0.79 19.57 -5.16
C LYS A 70 -1.05 19.82 -3.69
N ARG A 71 -1.30 18.77 -2.91
CA ARG A 71 -1.54 18.84 -1.46
C ARG A 71 -0.26 18.89 -0.63
N THR A 72 0.92 18.88 -1.25
CA THR A 72 2.25 18.76 -0.61
C THR A 72 2.50 17.46 0.17
N GLU A 73 1.49 16.60 0.33
CA GLU A 73 1.60 15.26 0.94
C GLU A 73 2.67 14.41 0.26
N TRP A 74 2.77 14.49 -1.07
CA TRP A 74 3.79 13.76 -1.83
C TRP A 74 5.21 14.12 -1.38
N ASN A 75 5.48 15.38 -1.05
CA ASN A 75 6.80 15.86 -0.67
C ASN A 75 7.15 15.52 0.79
N GLN A 76 6.15 15.25 1.62
CA GLN A 76 6.34 14.86 3.03
C GLN A 76 6.78 13.39 3.18
N ILE A 77 6.56 12.56 2.16
CA ILE A 77 7.03 11.17 2.12
C ILE A 77 8.54 11.15 1.89
N ASN A 78 9.28 11.09 3.00
CA ASN A 78 10.74 10.99 3.07
C ASN A 78 11.24 9.52 3.09
N THR A 79 10.34 8.58 3.36
CA THR A 79 10.64 7.14 3.34
C THR A 79 10.64 6.60 1.91
N PHE A 80 11.47 5.58 1.65
CA PHE A 80 11.51 4.85 0.37
C PHE A 80 11.78 5.71 -0.89
N LEU A 81 12.71 6.67 -0.79
CA LEU A 81 13.01 7.60 -1.89
C LEU A 81 13.32 6.91 -3.23
N ASN A 82 13.99 5.76 -3.21
CA ASN A 82 14.28 4.99 -4.42
C ASN A 82 13.01 4.44 -5.08
N LEU A 83 12.09 3.85 -4.28
CA LEU A 83 10.81 3.35 -4.78
C LEU A 83 9.95 4.46 -5.35
N LYS A 84 9.99 5.65 -4.73
CA LYS A 84 9.29 6.84 -5.22
C LYS A 84 9.78 7.27 -6.60
N LYS A 85 11.10 7.32 -6.81
CA LYS A 85 11.70 7.64 -8.11
C LYS A 85 11.35 6.58 -9.16
N ASP A 86 11.42 5.30 -8.80
CA ASP A 86 11.07 4.20 -9.69
C ASP A 86 9.60 4.22 -10.10
N LEU A 87 8.69 4.52 -9.16
CA LEU A 87 7.28 4.70 -9.44
C LEU A 87 7.06 5.83 -10.46
N LEU A 88 7.64 7.01 -10.22
CA LEU A 88 7.50 8.18 -11.11
C LEU A 88 7.98 7.88 -12.53
N LYS A 89 9.09 7.14 -12.64
CA LYS A 89 9.61 6.66 -13.93
C LYS A 89 8.62 5.70 -14.61
N LYS A 90 8.04 4.75 -13.88
CA LYS A 90 7.05 3.80 -14.42
C LYS A 90 5.75 4.46 -14.87
N ILE A 91 5.28 5.48 -14.14
CA ILE A 91 4.04 6.20 -14.48
C ILE A 91 4.29 7.40 -15.41
N ASN A 92 5.51 7.58 -15.92
CA ASN A 92 5.91 8.61 -16.87
C ASN A 92 5.58 10.06 -16.42
N ILE A 93 5.78 10.37 -15.13
CA ILE A 93 5.68 11.75 -14.61
C ILE A 93 7.09 12.32 -14.50
N GLN A 94 7.38 13.39 -15.24
CA GLN A 94 8.65 14.12 -15.11
C GLN A 94 8.72 14.83 -13.75
N LEU A 95 9.83 14.62 -13.03
CA LEU A 95 10.15 15.31 -11.77
C LEU A 95 10.34 16.82 -11.97
N ASP A 96 10.58 17.29 -13.19
CA ASP A 96 10.93 18.68 -13.48
C ASP A 96 9.79 19.68 -13.23
N GLN A 97 8.54 19.22 -13.14
CA GLN A 97 7.41 20.06 -12.72
C GLN A 97 7.37 20.37 -11.21
N ILE A 98 8.31 19.82 -10.43
CA ILE A 98 8.29 19.86 -8.96
C ILE A 98 9.18 20.98 -8.40
N MET A 99 10.09 21.56 -9.18
CA MET A 99 11.01 22.61 -8.71
C MET A 99 10.62 24.05 -9.08
N GLU A 100 9.49 24.27 -9.76
CA GLU A 100 9.13 25.60 -10.25
C GLU A 100 8.32 26.46 -9.26
N TYR A 101 8.04 25.95 -8.06
CA TYR A 101 7.41 26.73 -6.99
C TYR A 101 8.37 26.82 -5.80
N LYS A 102 9.35 27.72 -5.92
CA LYS A 102 10.14 28.20 -4.79
C LYS A 102 9.85 29.67 -4.56
#